data_AF-A0A450ZSF7-F1
#
_entry.id   AF-A0A450ZSF7-F1
#
_cell.length_a   1.000
_cell.length_b   1.000
_cell.length_c   1.000
_cell.angle_alpha   90.00
_cell.angle_beta   90.00
_cell.angle_gamma   90.00
#
_symmetry.space_group_name_H-M   'P 1'
#
loop_
_entity.id
_entity.type
_entity.pdbx_description
1 polymer ?
#
loop_
_entity_poly.entity_id
_entity_poly.type
_entity_poly.pdbx_seq_one_letter_code
_entity_poly.pdbx_strand_id
1 'polypeptide(L)'
;MTEVARGDPGTAAERLKALETIPEIEITEQAAIIAEKLLLEASLPGKARVDALHIAVAAIGGMDYLLTWNCTHIANPAFRPKIESVIRLFGYEPPIICTPQELLEV
;
A
#
# COMPACT_ATOMS: atom_id res chain seq x y z
N MET A 1 -5.29 2.28 11.24
CA MET A 1 -5.96 1.35 12.20
C MET A 1 -7.30 0.72 11.76
N THR A 2 -8.18 1.40 11.02
CA THR A 2 -9.56 0.91 10.70
C THR A 2 -9.63 -0.46 10.01
N GLU A 3 -8.69 -0.77 9.12
CA GLU A 3 -8.69 -2.05 8.39
C GLU A 3 -8.39 -3.26 9.29
N VAL A 4 -7.43 -3.10 10.21
CA VAL A 4 -6.93 -4.16 11.09
C VAL A 4 -8.01 -4.62 12.09
N ALA A 5 -8.91 -3.72 12.48
CA ALA A 5 -10.00 -3.98 13.42
C ALA A 5 -11.17 -4.79 12.81
N ARG A 6 -11.14 -5.11 11.50
CA ARG A 6 -12.24 -5.81 10.81
C ARG A 6 -12.14 -7.33 10.95
N GLY A 7 -13.29 -8.00 10.85
CA GLY A 7 -13.36 -9.48 10.86
C GLY A 7 -13.66 -10.03 12.24
N ASP A 8 -13.12 -11.20 12.55
CA ASP A 8 -13.31 -11.86 13.85
C ASP A 8 -12.78 -10.98 15.01
N PRO A 9 -13.58 -10.67 16.03
CA PRO A 9 -13.17 -9.78 17.12
C PRO A 9 -11.95 -10.25 17.91
N GLY A 10 -11.80 -11.57 18.13
CA GLY A 10 -10.66 -12.13 18.84
C GLY A 10 -9.36 -11.94 18.06
N THR A 11 -9.38 -12.33 16.80
CA THR A 11 -8.25 -12.17 15.86
C THR A 11 -7.92 -10.69 15.64
N ALA A 12 -8.94 -9.82 15.57
CA ALA A 12 -8.74 -8.38 15.45
C ALA A 12 -8.03 -7.80 16.68
N ALA A 13 -8.40 -8.22 17.90
CA ALA A 13 -7.74 -7.80 19.12
C ALA A 13 -6.26 -8.23 19.16
N GLU A 14 -5.95 -9.46 18.74
CA GLU A 14 -4.57 -9.94 18.64
C GLU A 14 -3.73 -9.10 17.67
N ARG A 15 -4.26 -8.81 16.47
CA ARG A 15 -3.56 -7.96 15.49
C ARG A 15 -3.36 -6.54 16.00
N LEU A 16 -4.38 -5.94 16.62
CA LEU A 16 -4.28 -4.59 17.19
C LEU A 16 -3.20 -4.53 18.27
N LYS A 17 -3.15 -5.53 19.16
CA LYS A 17 -2.12 -5.63 20.19
C LYS A 17 -0.71 -5.76 19.60
N ALA A 18 -0.53 -6.53 18.53
CA ALA A 18 0.76 -6.69 17.87
C ALA A 18 1.27 -5.37 17.24
N LEU A 19 0.38 -4.44 16.87
CA LEU A 19 0.72 -3.17 16.25
C LEU A 19 1.00 -2.04 17.27
N GLU A 20 0.75 -2.22 18.58
CA GLU A 20 0.87 -1.16 19.59
C GLU A 20 2.26 -0.49 19.64
N THR A 21 3.30 -1.21 19.24
CA THR A 21 4.69 -0.73 19.25
C THR A 21 5.17 -0.21 17.89
N ILE A 22 4.35 -0.33 16.85
CA ILE A 22 4.70 0.03 15.48
C ILE A 22 4.20 1.45 15.19
N PRO A 23 5.07 2.39 14.78
CA PRO A 23 4.65 3.72 14.40
C PRO A 23 3.66 3.70 13.23
N GLU A 24 2.57 4.47 13.33
CA GLU A 24 1.62 4.65 12.24
C GLU A 24 2.06 5.82 11.34
N ILE A 25 2.02 5.61 10.02
CA ILE A 25 2.23 6.67 9.03
C ILE A 25 0.88 7.36 8.82
N GLU A 26 0.87 8.69 8.92
CA GLU A 26 -0.34 9.48 8.76
C GLU A 26 -0.89 9.41 7.32
N ILE A 27 -2.20 9.26 7.20
CA ILE A 27 -2.90 9.37 5.91
C ILE A 27 -3.15 10.85 5.63
N THR A 28 -2.32 11.43 4.78
CA THR A 28 -2.42 12.85 4.41
C THR A 28 -3.37 13.08 3.22
N GLU A 29 -3.79 14.33 3.02
CA GLU A 29 -4.55 14.72 1.82
C GLU A 29 -3.75 14.44 0.53
N GLN A 30 -2.42 14.63 0.57
CA GLN A 30 -1.54 14.29 -0.53
C GLN A 30 -1.60 12.79 -0.87
N ALA A 31 -1.66 11.91 0.15
CA ALA A 31 -1.81 10.48 -0.08
C ALA A 31 -3.13 10.15 -0.80
N ALA A 32 -4.23 10.81 -0.43
CA ALA A 32 -5.51 10.65 -1.10
C ALA A 32 -5.48 11.12 -2.57
N ILE A 33 -4.80 12.24 -2.85
CA ILE A 33 -4.62 12.76 -4.21
C ILE A 33 -3.83 11.77 -5.07
N ILE A 34 -2.70 11.26 -4.57
CA ILE A 34 -1.88 10.27 -5.29
C ILE A 34 -2.67 8.98 -5.51
N ALA A 35 -3.44 8.52 -4.51
CA ALA A 35 -4.27 7.33 -4.63
C ALA A 35 -5.32 7.43 -5.75
N GLU A 36 -6.01 8.56 -5.87
CA GLU A 36 -6.92 8.80 -7.00
C GLU A 36 -6.19 8.80 -8.34
N LYS A 37 -4.98 9.37 -8.36
CA LYS A 37 -4.18 9.41 -9.59
C LYS A 37 -3.71 8.02 -10.02
N LEU A 38 -3.36 7.17 -9.07
CA LEU A 38 -3.05 5.75 -9.31
C LEU A 38 -4.26 4.99 -9.88
N LEU A 39 -5.46 5.23 -9.36
CA LEU A 39 -6.68 4.61 -9.90
C LEU A 39 -6.91 4.99 -11.37
N LEU A 40 -6.70 6.25 -11.72
CA LEU A 40 -6.93 6.77 -13.07
C LEU A 40 -5.83 6.38 -14.05
N GLU A 41 -4.57 6.61 -13.69
CA GLU A 41 -3.44 6.58 -14.63
C GLU A 41 -2.70 5.24 -14.64
N ALA A 42 -2.61 4.57 -13.49
CA ALA A 42 -2.10 3.19 -13.45
C ALA A 42 -3.17 2.16 -13.86
N SER A 43 -4.41 2.61 -14.10
CA SER A 43 -5.57 1.78 -14.46
C SER A 43 -5.83 0.67 -13.43
N LEU A 44 -5.61 0.99 -12.16
CA LEU A 44 -5.96 0.07 -11.08
C LEU A 44 -7.48 -0.15 -11.07
N PRO A 45 -7.96 -1.37 -10.81
CA PRO A 45 -9.40 -1.62 -10.70
C PRO A 45 -10.03 -0.68 -9.66
N GLY A 46 -11.23 -0.15 -9.89
CA GLY A 46 -11.87 0.77 -8.92
C GLY A 46 -12.08 0.18 -7.52
N LYS A 47 -12.09 -1.16 -7.40
CA LYS A 47 -12.09 -1.89 -6.12
C LYS A 47 -10.78 -1.82 -5.34
N ALA A 48 -9.68 -1.43 -6.00
CA ALA A 48 -8.33 -1.29 -5.44
C ALA A 48 -8.09 0.14 -4.88
N ARG A 49 -9.13 0.82 -4.40
CA ARG A 49 -9.02 2.17 -3.83
C ARG A 49 -8.21 2.21 -2.55
N VAL A 50 -8.47 1.26 -1.64
CA VAL A 50 -7.71 1.11 -0.39
C VAL A 50 -6.26 0.74 -0.70
N ASP A 51 -6.08 -0.18 -1.65
CA ASP A 51 -4.78 -0.58 -2.18
C ASP A 51 -3.95 0.59 -2.73
N ALA A 52 -4.58 1.46 -3.54
CA ALA A 52 -3.94 2.68 -4.05
C ALA A 52 -3.55 3.65 -2.93
N LEU A 53 -4.35 3.73 -1.85
CA LEU A 53 -4.04 4.54 -0.69
C LEU A 53 -2.83 3.98 0.07
N HIS A 54 -2.74 2.66 0.26
CA HIS A 54 -1.56 2.03 0.88
C HIS A 54 -0.27 2.32 0.10
N ILE A 55 -0.32 2.22 -1.23
CA ILE A 55 0.81 2.55 -2.09
C ILE A 55 1.23 4.01 -1.90
N ALA A 56 0.27 4.94 -1.92
CA ALA A 56 0.54 6.37 -1.78
C ALA A 56 1.14 6.72 -0.40
N VAL A 57 0.59 6.15 0.67
CA VAL A 57 1.08 6.34 2.05
C VAL A 57 2.49 5.78 2.20
N ALA A 58 2.77 4.60 1.65
CA ALA A 58 4.09 3.99 1.70
C ALA A 58 5.14 4.84 0.96
N ALA A 59 4.80 5.36 -0.23
CA ALA A 59 5.69 6.23 -0.99
C ALA A 59 5.97 7.57 -0.28
N ILE A 60 4.94 8.23 0.26
CA ILE A 60 5.10 9.48 1.02
C ILE A 60 5.92 9.25 2.29
N GLY A 61 5.68 8.12 2.96
CA GLY A 61 6.42 7.71 4.15
C GLY A 61 7.87 7.32 3.87
N GLY A 62 8.30 7.26 2.60
CA GLY A 62 9.66 6.87 2.22
C GLY A 62 9.97 5.41 2.55
N MET A 63 8.97 4.53 2.46
CA MET A 63 9.16 3.10 2.73
C MET A 63 9.94 2.44 1.59
N ASP A 64 10.95 1.65 1.93
CA ASP A 64 11.69 0.87 0.94
C ASP A 64 10.83 -0.25 0.33
N TYR A 65 9.95 -0.86 1.14
CA TYR A 65 9.14 -2.01 0.77
C TYR A 65 7.68 -1.84 1.16
N LEU A 66 6.78 -2.33 0.30
CA LEU A 66 5.36 -2.52 0.59
C LEU A 66 5.02 -4.00 0.41
N LEU A 67 4.95 -4.73 1.51
CA LEU A 67 4.60 -6.15 1.51
C LEU A 67 3.10 -6.35 1.34
N THR A 68 2.70 -7.20 0.39
CA THR A 68 1.29 -7.50 0.14
C THR A 68 1.06 -8.93 -0.34
N TRP A 69 -0.07 -9.50 0.06
CA TRP A 69 -0.59 -10.76 -0.48
C TRP A 69 -1.56 -10.53 -1.66
N ASN A 70 -1.90 -9.28 -1.97
CA ASN A 70 -2.82 -8.96 -3.06
C ASN A 70 -2.07 -8.97 -4.42
N CYS A 71 -1.79 -10.18 -4.91
CA CYS A 71 -1.19 -10.41 -6.23
C CYS A 71 -2.14 -10.11 -7.39
N THR A 72 -3.44 -9.90 -7.12
CA THR A 72 -4.41 -9.59 -8.17
C THR A 72 -4.41 -8.11 -8.53
N HIS A 73 -4.26 -7.21 -7.55
CA HIS A 73 -4.39 -5.77 -7.76
C HIS A 73 -3.12 -4.97 -7.55
N ILE A 74 -2.26 -5.33 -6.59
CA ILE A 74 -1.09 -4.50 -6.23
C ILE A 74 0.23 -5.19 -6.59
N ALA A 75 0.44 -6.43 -6.15
CA ALA A 75 1.67 -7.18 -6.42
C ALA A 75 1.74 -7.74 -7.85
N ASN A 76 0.80 -7.38 -8.74
CA ASN A 76 0.84 -7.77 -10.14
C ASN A 76 1.93 -6.97 -10.90
N PRO A 77 2.96 -7.63 -11.45
CA PRO A 77 4.06 -6.95 -12.14
C PRO A 77 3.62 -6.08 -13.32
N ALA A 78 2.46 -6.36 -13.93
CA ALA A 78 1.94 -5.56 -15.04
C ALA A 78 1.56 -4.13 -14.65
N PHE A 79 1.19 -3.90 -13.38
CA PHE A 79 0.84 -2.56 -12.90
C PHE A 79 2.04 -1.81 -12.31
N ARG A 80 3.11 -2.52 -11.86
CA ARG A 80 4.27 -1.91 -11.17
C ARG A 80 4.87 -0.72 -11.95
N PRO A 81 5.23 -0.82 -13.26
CA PRO A 81 5.84 0.30 -13.97
C PRO A 81 4.94 1.54 -14.04
N LYS A 82 3.63 1.35 -14.12
CA LYS A 82 2.67 2.47 -14.17
C LYS A 82 2.50 3.11 -12.79
N ILE A 83 2.36 2.28 -11.75
CA ILE A 83 2.29 2.74 -10.35
C ILE A 83 3.52 3.59 -10.03
N GLU A 84 4.70 3.06 -10.33
CA GLU A 84 5.96 3.73 -10.10
C GLU A 84 6.06 5.06 -10.86
N SER A 85 5.63 5.09 -12.12
CA SER A 85 5.62 6.31 -12.93
C SER A 85 4.75 7.39 -12.30
N VAL A 86 3.54 7.03 -11.84
CA VAL A 86 2.63 7.97 -11.17
C VAL A 86 3.26 8.50 -9.89
N ILE A 87 3.84 7.65 -9.04
CA ILE A 87 4.46 8.10 -7.79
C ILE A 87 5.62 9.08 -8.06
N ARG A 88 6.48 8.76 -9.04
CA ARG A 88 7.60 9.64 -9.43
C ARG A 88 7.14 10.97 -10.00
N LEU A 89 5.99 11.04 -10.67
CA LEU A 89 5.40 12.32 -11.13
C LEU A 89 5.07 13.27 -9.98
N PHE A 90 4.80 12.75 -8.78
CA PHE A 90 4.58 13.56 -7.57
C PHE A 90 5.87 13.85 -6.79
N GLY A 91 7.03 13.42 -7.28
CA GLY A 91 8.33 13.67 -6.65
C GLY A 91 8.69 12.74 -5.50
N TYR A 92 8.00 11.60 -5.37
CA TYR A 92 8.29 10.56 -4.39
C TYR A 92 8.98 9.36 -5.04
N GLU A 93 9.70 8.57 -4.25
CA GLU A 93 10.23 7.28 -4.71
C GLU A 93 9.20 6.18 -4.41
N PRO A 94 8.82 5.34 -5.40
CA PRO A 94 7.93 4.23 -5.17
C PRO A 94 8.58 3.14 -4.30
N PRO A 95 7.83 2.55 -3.34
CA PRO A 95 8.30 1.37 -2.61
C PRO A 95 8.40 0.17 -3.54
N ILE A 96 9.29 -0.77 -3.20
CA ILE A 96 9.29 -2.10 -3.83
C ILE A 96 8.05 -2.85 -3.34
N ILE A 97 7.11 -3.08 -4.25
CA ILE A 97 5.88 -3.83 -3.96
C ILE A 97 6.14 -5.31 -4.19
N CYS A 98 6.15 -6.12 -3.14
CA CYS A 98 6.41 -7.56 -3.24
C CYS A 98 5.60 -8.37 -2.21
N THR A 99 5.58 -9.68 -2.41
CA THR A 99 5.07 -10.64 -1.43
C THR A 99 6.14 -10.93 -0.37
N PRO A 100 5.76 -11.40 0.83
CA PRO A 100 6.73 -11.80 1.83
C PRO A 100 7.70 -12.89 1.36
N GLN A 101 7.26 -13.81 0.50
CA GLN A 101 8.14 -14.82 -0.10
C GLN A 101 9.17 -14.20 -1.03
N GLU A 102 8.73 -13.31 -1.94
CA GLU A 102 9.65 -12.60 -2.85
C GLU A 102 10.74 -11.85 -2.07
N LEU A 103 10.44 -11.32 -0.88
CA LEU A 103 11.44 -10.62 -0.04
C LEU A 103 12.44 -11.57 0.63
N LEU A 104 12.02 -12.76 1.06
CA LEU A 104 12.88 -13.74 1.75
C LEU A 104 13.82 -14.48 0.79
N GLU A 105 13.55 -14.43 -0.51
CA GLU A 105 14.34 -15.06 -1.57
C GLU A 105 15.41 -14.12 -2.18
N VAL A 106 15.57 -12.90 -1.63
CA VAL A 106 16.55 -11.88 -2.07
C VAL A 106 17.91 -12.09 -1.44
#